data_AF-A0A5C9EM78-F1
#
_entry.id   AF-A0A5C9EM78-F1
#
_cell.length_a   1.000
_cell.length_b   1.000
_cell.length_c   1.000
_cell.angle_alpha   90.00
_cell.angle_beta   90.00
_cell.angle_gamma   90.00
#
_symmetry.space_group_name_H-M   'P 1'
#
loop_
_entity.id
_entity.type
_entity.pdbx_description
1 polymer ?
#
loop_
_entity_poly.entity_id
_entity_poly.type
_entity_poly.pdbx_seq_one_letter_code
_entity_poly.pdbx_strand_id
1 'polypeptide(L)'
;MENKKWILLCLIGGILMIIGSVVGDVTFFAMVFSILEDANPDLAPILNLVLRIFNYIALGGGASVIIGSIIVAIGQYGIGKFIISLGAGMGLIGLIVYLITGIYAGTLSSELLTWMLSLVSLNGGFGFLGVILTIIGRFKLKKPE
;
A
#
# COMPACT_ATOMS: atom_id res chain seq x y z
N MET A 1 8.74 -22.81 -12.55
CA MET A 1 7.62 -22.04 -13.15
C MET A 1 6.68 -21.40 -12.12
N GLU A 2 6.68 -21.81 -10.84
CA GLU A 2 5.78 -21.22 -9.82
C GLU A 2 6.01 -19.74 -9.54
N ASN A 3 7.27 -19.29 -9.38
CA ASN A 3 7.56 -17.89 -9.03
C ASN A 3 7.09 -16.88 -10.07
N LYS A 4 7.09 -17.22 -11.37
CA LYS A 4 6.63 -16.32 -12.44
C LYS A 4 5.14 -15.97 -12.29
N LYS A 5 4.31 -16.93 -11.84
CA LYS A 5 2.87 -16.70 -11.61
C LYS A 5 2.65 -15.74 -10.45
N TRP A 6 3.43 -15.87 -9.38
CA TRP A 6 3.34 -15.01 -8.21
C TRP A 6 3.84 -13.58 -8.46
N ILE A 7 4.90 -13.42 -9.27
CA ILE A 7 5.36 -12.11 -9.74
C ILE A 7 4.27 -11.43 -10.58
N LEU A 8 3.65 -12.16 -11.50
CA LEU A 8 2.56 -11.64 -12.32
C LEU A 8 1.36 -11.20 -11.46
N LEU A 9 1.04 -11.96 -10.42
CA LEU A 9 0.00 -11.63 -9.45
C LEU A 9 0.29 -10.33 -8.68
N CYS A 10 1.53 -10.12 -8.25
CA CYS A 10 1.93 -8.84 -7.66
C CYS A 10 1.88 -7.69 -8.66
N LEU A 11 2.26 -7.93 -9.93
CA LEU A 11 2.25 -6.91 -10.96
C LEU A 11 0.82 -6.49 -11.33
N ILE A 12 -0.08 -7.45 -11.50
CA ILE A 12 -1.53 -7.22 -11.68
C ILE A 12 -2.08 -6.50 -10.45
N GLY A 13 -1.74 -6.96 -9.24
CA GLY A 13 -2.15 -6.32 -8.00
C GLY A 13 -1.73 -4.85 -7.92
N GLY A 14 -0.48 -4.54 -8.29
CA GLY A 14 0.03 -3.17 -8.35
C GLY A 14 -0.68 -2.29 -9.38
N ILE A 15 -1.02 -2.83 -10.57
CA ILE A 15 -1.82 -2.10 -11.57
C ILE A 15 -3.22 -1.80 -11.03
N LEU A 16 -3.86 -2.79 -10.41
CA LEU A 16 -5.18 -2.61 -9.80
C LEU A 16 -5.15 -1.56 -8.67
N MET A 17 -4.07 -1.50 -7.88
CA MET A 17 -3.88 -0.47 -6.85
C MET A 17 -3.74 0.92 -7.45
N ILE A 18 -3.06 1.07 -8.60
CA ILE A 18 -2.95 2.36 -9.32
C ILE A 18 -4.33 2.79 -9.84
N ILE A 19 -5.05 1.88 -10.51
CA ILE A 19 -6.39 2.19 -11.05
C ILE A 19 -7.35 2.53 -9.91
N GLY A 20 -7.27 1.78 -8.81
CA GLY A 20 -8.07 2.05 -7.62
C GLY A 20 -7.64 3.27 -6.82
N SER A 21 -6.59 3.97 -7.26
CA SER A 21 -5.99 5.12 -6.57
C SER A 21 -5.74 4.85 -5.08
N VAL A 22 -5.37 3.61 -4.74
CA VAL A 22 -5.04 3.22 -3.38
C VAL A 22 -3.61 3.65 -3.11
N VAL A 23 -3.51 4.78 -2.44
CA VAL A 23 -2.28 5.45 -2.06
C VAL A 23 -2.20 5.49 -0.54
N GLY A 24 -1.00 5.39 0.02
CA GLY A 24 -0.83 5.56 1.46
C GLY A 24 -1.16 7.00 1.89
N ASP A 25 -1.79 7.13 3.06
CA ASP A 25 -2.17 8.43 3.62
C ASP A 25 -0.93 9.19 4.13
N VAL A 26 -0.71 10.39 3.59
CA VAL A 26 0.37 11.30 4.01
C VAL A 26 0.19 11.72 5.47
N THR A 27 -1.06 11.82 5.93
CA THR A 27 -1.43 12.22 7.29
C THR A 27 -0.96 11.20 8.33
N PHE A 28 -0.99 9.90 7.97
CA PHE A 28 -0.47 8.84 8.82
C PHE A 28 1.02 9.01 9.12
N PHE A 29 1.83 9.33 8.12
CA PHE A 29 3.26 9.58 8.34
C PHE A 29 3.53 10.85 9.14
N ALA A 30 2.74 11.89 8.92
CA ALA A 30 2.85 13.13 9.70
C ALA A 30 2.53 12.87 11.19
N MET A 31 1.51 12.05 11.49
CA MET A 31 1.17 11.65 12.84
C MET A 31 2.26 10.79 13.49
N VAL A 32 2.81 9.81 12.75
CA VAL A 32 3.93 9.00 13.25
C VAL A 32 5.16 9.87 13.53
N PHE A 33 5.43 10.85 12.67
CA PHE A 33 6.52 11.80 12.86
C PHE A 33 6.33 12.65 14.12
N SER A 34 5.13 13.22 14.35
CA SER A 34 4.88 14.07 15.51
C SER A 34 5.02 13.30 16.83
N ILE A 35 4.51 12.07 16.90
CA ILE A 35 4.64 11.22 18.10
C ILE A 35 6.12 10.90 18.40
N LEU A 36 6.93 10.70 17.38
CA LEU A 36 8.34 10.33 17.53
C LEU A 36 9.23 11.54 17.80
N GLU A 37 8.91 12.71 17.23
CA GLU A 37 9.56 13.99 17.55
C GLU A 37 9.37 14.35 19.03
N ASP A 38 8.15 14.18 19.55
CA ASP A 38 7.85 14.39 20.97
C ASP A 38 8.60 13.41 21.88
N ALA A 39 8.85 12.18 21.43
CA ALA A 39 9.53 11.15 22.21
C ALA A 39 11.05 11.26 22.19
N ASN A 40 11.66 11.69 21.08
CA ASN A 40 13.11 11.77 20.95
C ASN A 40 13.56 12.80 19.88
N PRO A 41 13.72 14.08 20.24
CA PRO A 41 13.95 15.17 19.29
C PRO A 41 15.30 15.08 18.57
N ASP A 42 16.31 14.45 19.17
CA ASP A 42 17.65 14.30 18.55
C ASP A 42 17.66 13.37 17.33
N LEU A 43 16.68 12.44 17.25
CA LEU A 43 16.54 11.51 16.12
C LEU A 43 15.62 12.05 15.02
N ALA A 44 14.89 13.14 15.28
CA ALA A 44 13.93 13.73 14.36
C ALA A 44 14.45 13.95 12.92
N PRO A 45 15.66 14.50 12.67
CA PRO A 45 16.12 14.75 11.30
C PRO A 45 16.41 13.46 10.51
N ILE A 46 16.96 12.43 11.16
CA ILE A 46 17.22 11.11 10.52
C ILE A 46 15.89 10.42 10.22
N LEU A 47 14.98 10.47 11.18
CA LEU A 47 13.68 9.82 11.08
C LEU A 47 12.80 10.50 10.03
N ASN A 48 12.83 11.83 9.92
CA ASN A 48 12.16 12.60 8.87
C ASN A 48 12.62 12.12 7.49
N LEU A 49 13.92 11.94 7.28
CA LEU A 49 14.45 11.47 6.01
C LEU A 49 13.94 10.07 5.65
N VAL A 50 13.91 9.15 6.62
CA VAL A 50 13.39 7.78 6.43
C VAL A 50 11.88 7.80 6.17
N LEU A 51 11.12 8.54 6.96
CA LEU A 51 9.66 8.68 6.81
C LEU A 51 9.29 9.34 5.49
N ARG A 52 10.09 10.30 5.01
CA ARG A 52 9.89 10.94 3.71
C ARG A 52 10.12 9.98 2.55
N ILE A 53 11.12 9.10 2.65
CA ILE A 53 11.32 8.02 1.66
C ILE A 53 10.13 7.07 1.67
N PHE A 54 9.66 6.66 2.85
CA PHE A 54 8.45 5.83 2.96
C PHE A 54 7.20 6.55 2.44
N ASN A 55 7.10 7.86 2.61
CA ASN A 55 6.02 8.67 2.08
C ASN A 55 6.04 8.65 0.54
N TYR A 56 7.20 8.84 -0.10
CA TYR A 56 7.30 8.72 -1.56
C TYR A 56 6.95 7.31 -2.06
N ILE A 57 7.37 6.26 -1.33
CA ILE A 57 7.01 4.87 -1.66
C ILE A 57 5.52 4.61 -1.47
N ALA A 58 4.91 5.21 -0.45
CA ALA A 58 3.48 5.11 -0.14
C ALA A 58 2.61 5.89 -1.13
N LEU A 59 3.06 7.08 -1.54
CA LEU A 59 2.49 7.87 -2.63
C LEU A 59 2.54 7.10 -3.95
N GLY A 60 3.60 6.31 -4.13
CA GLY A 60 3.73 5.38 -5.24
C GLY A 60 2.89 4.11 -5.10
N GLY A 61 2.34 3.76 -3.93
CA GLY A 61 1.53 2.56 -3.65
C GLY A 61 1.70 1.39 -4.63
N GLY A 62 0.81 1.29 -5.63
CA GLY A 62 0.83 0.27 -6.68
C GLY A 62 2.07 0.30 -7.60
N ALA A 63 2.64 1.47 -7.88
CA ALA A 63 3.92 1.61 -8.59
C ALA A 63 5.08 1.01 -7.78
N SER A 64 5.10 1.18 -6.46
CA SER A 64 6.09 0.54 -5.58
C SER A 64 5.98 -0.99 -5.65
N VAL A 65 4.76 -1.53 -5.69
CA VAL A 65 4.51 -2.96 -5.90
C VAL A 65 5.02 -3.44 -7.27
N ILE A 66 4.80 -2.66 -8.34
CA ILE A 66 5.28 -3.00 -9.69
C ILE A 66 6.81 -3.00 -9.74
N ILE A 67 7.46 -1.95 -9.22
CA ILE A 67 8.92 -1.84 -9.16
C ILE A 67 9.50 -3.00 -8.34
N GLY A 68 8.94 -3.27 -7.17
CA GLY A 68 9.35 -4.39 -6.34
C GLY A 68 9.20 -5.74 -7.05
N SER A 69 8.13 -5.92 -7.83
CA SER A 69 7.89 -7.14 -8.63
C SER A 69 8.92 -7.31 -9.75
N ILE A 70 9.34 -6.23 -10.39
CA ILE A 70 10.42 -6.23 -11.39
C ILE A 70 11.77 -6.58 -10.74
N ILE A 71 12.05 -6.01 -9.56
CA ILE A 71 13.28 -6.31 -8.79
C ILE A 71 13.33 -7.79 -8.39
N VAL A 72 12.19 -8.39 -8.01
CA VAL A 72 12.10 -9.84 -7.79
C VAL A 72 12.34 -10.61 -9.10
N ALA A 73 11.84 -10.13 -10.24
CA ALA A 73 12.01 -10.79 -11.55
C ALA A 73 13.47 -10.82 -12.03
N ILE A 74 14.29 -9.82 -11.67
CA ILE A 74 15.73 -9.79 -11.96
C ILE A 74 16.59 -10.57 -10.95
N GLY A 75 15.98 -11.27 -9.99
CA GLY A 75 16.66 -12.18 -9.05
C GLY A 75 16.95 -11.58 -7.66
N GLN A 76 16.61 -10.32 -7.40
CA GLN A 76 16.82 -9.63 -6.12
C GLN A 76 15.62 -9.84 -5.17
N TYR A 77 15.40 -11.09 -4.74
CA TYR A 77 14.21 -11.48 -3.97
C TYR A 77 14.06 -10.76 -2.62
N GLY A 78 15.15 -10.46 -1.91
CA GLY A 78 15.10 -9.81 -0.60
C GLY A 78 14.57 -8.37 -0.69
N ILE A 79 15.26 -7.55 -1.50
CA ILE A 79 14.93 -6.14 -1.71
C ILE A 79 13.55 -6.01 -2.39
N GLY A 80 13.29 -6.81 -3.42
CA GLY A 80 12.03 -6.77 -4.14
C GLY A 80 10.82 -7.10 -3.26
N LYS A 81 10.92 -8.14 -2.40
CA LYS A 81 9.85 -8.46 -1.44
C LYS A 81 9.63 -7.37 -0.40
N PHE A 82 10.69 -6.69 0.04
CA PHE A 82 10.60 -5.59 0.99
C PHE A 82 9.83 -4.40 0.40
N ILE A 83 10.16 -4.02 -0.84
CA ILE A 83 9.48 -2.93 -1.56
C ILE A 83 8.01 -3.29 -1.83
N ILE A 84 7.72 -4.54 -2.25
CA ILE A 84 6.34 -5.01 -2.42
C ILE A 84 5.57 -4.91 -1.10
N SER A 85 6.18 -5.30 0.03
CA SER A 85 5.51 -5.20 1.34
C SER A 85 5.27 -3.76 1.79
N LEU A 86 6.17 -2.82 1.47
CA LEU A 86 5.92 -1.40 1.75
C LEU A 86 4.76 -0.87 0.90
N GLY A 87 4.74 -1.13 -0.40
CA GLY A 87 3.65 -0.71 -1.27
C GLY A 87 2.30 -1.31 -0.86
N ALA A 88 2.25 -2.62 -0.62
CA ALA A 88 1.05 -3.33 -0.21
C ALA A 88 0.58 -2.95 1.21
N GLY A 89 1.52 -2.79 2.15
CA GLY A 89 1.23 -2.39 3.53
C GLY A 89 0.67 -0.98 3.60
N MET A 90 1.24 -0.04 2.85
CA MET A 90 0.71 1.32 2.77
C MET A 90 -0.63 1.39 2.05
N GLY A 91 -0.82 0.57 1.01
CA GLY A 91 -2.12 0.43 0.37
C GLY A 91 -3.18 -0.13 1.31
N LEU A 92 -2.83 -1.10 2.16
CA LEU A 92 -3.72 -1.62 3.20
C LEU A 92 -4.07 -0.55 4.24
N ILE A 93 -3.10 0.24 4.68
CA ILE A 93 -3.35 1.36 5.61
C ILE A 93 -4.29 2.40 4.98
N GLY A 94 -4.00 2.84 3.75
CA GLY A 94 -4.87 3.78 3.03
C GLY A 94 -6.29 3.25 2.89
N LEU A 95 -6.43 1.94 2.67
CA LEU A 95 -7.72 1.29 2.58
C LEU A 95 -8.48 1.21 3.92
N ILE A 96 -7.78 0.97 5.02
CA ILE A 96 -8.36 1.02 6.38
C ILE A 96 -8.84 2.45 6.70
N VAL A 97 -8.04 3.47 6.38
CA VAL A 97 -8.42 4.88 6.56
C VAL A 97 -9.65 5.24 5.73
N TYR A 98 -9.71 4.78 4.47
CA TYR A 98 -10.88 4.97 3.61
C TYR A 98 -12.14 4.28 4.17
N LEU A 99 -11.99 3.10 4.77
CA LEU A 99 -13.08 2.39 5.44
C LEU A 99 -13.60 3.16 6.66
N ILE A 100 -12.71 3.64 7.52
CA ILE A 100 -13.07 4.36 8.75
C ILE A 100 -13.75 5.69 8.39
N THR A 101 -13.13 6.50 7.53
CA THR A 101 -13.69 7.81 7.13
C THR A 101 -15.05 7.65 6.46
N GLY A 102 -15.20 6.60 5.66
CA GLY A 102 -16.45 6.19 5.05
C GLY A 102 -17.58 5.86 6.02
N ILE A 103 -17.30 5.03 7.02
CA ILE A 103 -18.27 4.67 8.07
C ILE A 103 -18.68 5.92 8.85
N TYR A 104 -17.72 6.75 9.28
CA TYR A 104 -18.01 7.98 10.01
C TYR A 104 -18.86 8.95 9.18
N ALA A 105 -18.49 9.19 7.92
CA ALA A 105 -19.26 10.07 7.02
C ALA A 105 -20.67 9.54 6.77
N GLY A 106 -20.83 8.23 6.52
CA GLY A 106 -22.13 7.59 6.31
C GLY A 106 -23.00 7.42 7.56
N THR A 107 -22.42 7.52 8.76
CA THR A 107 -23.18 7.59 10.03
C THR A 107 -23.63 9.01 10.38
N LEU A 108 -22.89 10.03 9.94
CA LEU A 108 -23.18 11.45 10.21
C LEU A 108 -24.05 12.10 9.12
N SER A 109 -24.07 11.53 7.92
CA SER A 109 -24.89 11.95 6.79
C SER A 109 -25.62 10.74 6.19
N SER A 110 -26.81 10.92 5.62
CA SER A 110 -27.62 9.86 5.00
C SER A 110 -26.98 9.24 3.73
N GLU A 111 -25.69 9.46 3.49
CA GLU A 111 -24.95 9.12 2.27
C GLU A 111 -24.29 7.73 2.31
N LEU A 112 -24.66 6.89 3.28
CA LEU A 112 -24.18 5.51 3.42
C LEU A 112 -24.28 4.73 2.10
N LEU A 113 -25.37 4.90 1.35
CA LEU A 113 -25.59 4.23 0.07
C LEU A 113 -24.57 4.68 -1.00
N THR A 114 -24.26 5.97 -1.08
CA THR A 114 -23.28 6.54 -2.01
C THR A 114 -21.87 6.04 -1.69
N TRP A 115 -21.53 5.95 -0.40
CA TRP A 115 -20.24 5.41 0.03
C TRP A 115 -20.10 3.90 -0.26
N MET A 116 -21.15 3.12 0.02
CA MET A 116 -21.19 1.69 -0.33
C MET A 116 -21.06 1.47 -1.84
N LEU A 117 -21.74 2.30 -2.65
CA LEU A 117 -21.58 2.30 -4.10
C LEU A 117 -20.16 2.68 -4.53
N SER A 118 -19.48 3.59 -3.83
CA SER A 118 -18.08 3.96 -4.11
C SER A 118 -17.08 2.84 -3.78
N LEU A 119 -17.36 2.03 -2.74
CA LEU A 119 -16.56 0.84 -2.41
C LEU A 119 -16.70 -0.29 -3.45
N VAL A 120 -17.92 -0.49 -3.96
CA VAL A 120 -18.22 -1.49 -5.00
C VAL A 120 -17.90 -0.95 -6.40
N SER A 121 -17.85 0.38 -6.55
CA SER A 121 -17.40 1.05 -7.75
C SER A 121 -15.98 0.65 -8.10
N LEU A 122 -15.69 0.70 -9.40
CA LEU A 122 -14.44 0.28 -10.02
C LEU A 122 -13.21 0.78 -9.23
N ASN A 123 -13.21 2.03 -8.75
CA ASN A 123 -12.07 2.59 -8.03
C ASN A 123 -11.82 1.91 -6.67
N GLY A 124 -12.82 1.84 -5.78
CA GLY A 124 -12.67 1.21 -4.46
C GLY A 124 -12.42 -0.29 -4.55
N GLY A 125 -13.14 -0.97 -5.44
CA GLY A 125 -13.06 -2.42 -5.62
C GLY A 125 -11.73 -2.88 -6.23
N PHE A 126 -11.21 -2.18 -7.25
CA PHE A 126 -9.90 -2.51 -7.82
C PHE A 126 -8.78 -2.23 -6.83
N GLY A 127 -8.88 -1.16 -6.04
CA GLY A 127 -7.95 -0.88 -4.97
C GLY A 127 -7.85 -2.02 -3.96
N PHE A 128 -9.00 -2.50 -3.47
CA PHE A 128 -9.09 -3.58 -2.48
C PHE A 128 -8.56 -4.92 -3.03
N LEU A 129 -9.00 -5.28 -4.25
CA LEU A 129 -8.52 -6.49 -4.93
C LEU A 129 -7.02 -6.42 -5.21
N GLY A 130 -6.51 -5.25 -5.62
CA GLY A 130 -5.11 -5.02 -5.89
C GLY A 130 -4.21 -5.27 -4.68
N VAL A 131 -4.61 -4.77 -3.51
CA VAL A 131 -3.90 -5.01 -2.23
C VAL A 131 -3.89 -6.50 -1.89
N ILE A 132 -5.05 -7.17 -1.96
CA ILE A 132 -5.16 -8.60 -1.63
C ILE A 132 -4.30 -9.47 -2.56
N LEU A 133 -4.41 -9.25 -3.87
CA LEU A 133 -3.63 -9.99 -4.88
C LEU A 133 -2.13 -9.82 -4.65
N THR A 134 -1.72 -8.60 -4.29
CA THR A 134 -0.31 -8.29 -3.98
C THR A 134 0.17 -9.02 -2.73
N ILE A 135 -0.62 -9.01 -1.65
CA ILE A 135 -0.28 -9.70 -0.40
C ILE A 135 -0.15 -11.20 -0.64
N ILE A 136 -1.12 -11.81 -1.33
CA ILE A 136 -1.11 -13.25 -1.65
C ILE A 136 0.09 -13.60 -2.54
N GLY A 137 0.34 -12.82 -3.60
CA GLY A 137 1.48 -13.01 -4.50
C GLY A 137 2.81 -12.92 -3.76
N ARG A 138 2.95 -11.96 -2.85
CA ARG A 138 4.15 -11.77 -2.02
C ARG A 138 4.38 -12.93 -1.07
N PHE A 139 3.34 -13.44 -0.41
CA PHE A 139 3.46 -14.57 0.52
C PHE A 139 3.88 -15.86 -0.17
N LYS A 140 3.42 -16.08 -1.40
CA LYS A 140 3.73 -17.30 -2.16
C LYS A 140 5.01 -17.19 -3.01
N LEU A 141 5.55 -15.98 -3.18
CA LEU A 141 6.88 -15.77 -3.73
C LEU A 141 7.94 -16.43 -2.83
N LYS A 142 8.61 -17.48 -3.32
CA LYS A 142 9.72 -18.15 -2.61
C LYS A 142 11.04 -17.89 -3.33
N LYS A 143 12.15 -17.78 -2.58
CA LYS A 143 13.48 -17.72 -3.21
C LYS A 143 13.73 -19.09 -3.83
N PRO A 144 14.07 -19.20 -5.13
CA PRO A 144 14.54 -20.47 -5.69
C PRO A 144 15.84 -20.84 -4.98
N GLU A 145 15.88 -22.06 -4.43
CA GLU A 145 17.10 -22.67 -3.90
C GLU A 145 18.09 -22.99 -5.03
#